data_AF-A0A7S2NXM7-F1
#
_entry.id   AF-A0A7S2NXM7-F1
#
_cell.length_a   1.000
_cell.length_b   1.000
_cell.length_c   1.000
_cell.angle_alpha   90.00
_cell.angle_beta   90.00
_cell.angle_gamma   90.00
#
_symmetry.space_group_name_H-M   'P 1'
#
loop_
_entity.id
_entity.type
_entity.pdbx_description
1 polymer ?
#
loop_
_entity_poly.entity_id
_entity_poly.type
_entity_poly.pdbx_seq_one_letter_code
_entity_poly.pdbx_strand_id
1 'polypeptide(L)'
;SKMIIQRRSFVSLASTRDDIVPAQKKNVREPPYPKIGDIVRYVDLDGGKVDGQVLVGKIALIQPVLTSTTGNQDKQWLLEIAELDDVGDGYFADYPMRDRRFKRALRKLPEVSPVLASYVRSSDAYKVPLDSNKVPIANFEQYKIDGYDGPAAVVINEEVVASDGERYIELKGMLLRDAAIVGLIGTVAAQFAYGTESAIIYAAGA
;
A
#
# COMPACT_ATOMS: atom_id res chain seq x y z
N SER A 1 3.23 -97.86 -29.17
CA SER A 1 3.22 -97.20 -27.85
C SER A 1 3.03 -95.71 -28.06
N LYS A 2 1.82 -95.19 -27.82
CA LYS A 2 1.46 -93.77 -27.98
C LYS A 2 1.45 -93.14 -26.57
N MET A 3 2.26 -92.10 -26.35
CA MET A 3 2.16 -91.29 -25.13
C MET A 3 2.13 -89.82 -25.54
N ILE A 4 0.94 -89.23 -25.36
CA ILE A 4 0.60 -87.85 -25.66
C ILE A 4 0.94 -87.03 -24.42
N ILE A 5 1.88 -86.10 -24.52
CA ILE A 5 2.24 -85.18 -23.43
C ILE A 5 1.35 -83.93 -23.57
N GLN A 6 0.39 -83.78 -22.66
CA GLN A 6 -0.48 -82.61 -22.56
C GLN A 6 0.29 -81.39 -22.01
N ARG A 7 0.25 -80.29 -22.75
CA ARG A 7 0.71 -78.95 -22.33
C ARG A 7 -0.19 -78.42 -21.20
N ARG A 8 0.41 -78.00 -20.09
CA ARG A 8 -0.26 -77.14 -19.10
C ARG A 8 0.05 -75.67 -19.43
N SER A 9 -0.97 -74.96 -19.87
CA SER A 9 -0.99 -73.50 -19.99
C SER A 9 -1.12 -72.88 -18.59
N PHE A 10 -0.09 -72.16 -18.15
CA PHE A 10 -0.17 -71.28 -16.98
C PHE A 10 -0.92 -70.00 -17.38
N VAL A 11 -2.13 -69.84 -16.87
CA VAL A 11 -2.87 -68.57 -16.94
C VAL A 11 -2.36 -67.71 -15.78
N SER A 12 -1.54 -66.71 -16.09
CA SER A 12 -1.15 -65.65 -15.17
C SER A 12 -2.33 -64.69 -15.00
N LEU A 13 -3.10 -64.82 -13.91
CA LEU A 13 -4.03 -63.78 -13.47
C LEU A 13 -3.21 -62.58 -12.96
N ALA A 14 -2.89 -61.66 -13.86
CA ALA A 14 -2.51 -60.31 -13.47
C ALA A 14 -3.79 -59.61 -12.99
N SER A 15 -3.94 -59.50 -11.67
CA SER A 15 -4.95 -58.68 -11.04
C SER A 15 -4.57 -57.22 -11.28
N THR A 16 -5.11 -56.63 -12.35
CA THR A 16 -5.13 -55.18 -12.55
C THR A 16 -6.08 -54.61 -11.49
N ARG A 17 -5.53 -54.24 -10.34
CA ARG A 17 -6.19 -53.29 -9.44
C ARG A 17 -5.91 -51.90 -9.99
N ASP A 18 -6.86 -51.41 -10.78
CA ASP A 18 -7.02 -49.97 -11.04
C ASP A 18 -7.49 -49.30 -9.74
N ASP A 19 -6.58 -49.19 -8.77
CA ASP A 19 -6.77 -48.32 -7.61
C ASP A 19 -6.59 -46.88 -8.11
N ILE A 20 -7.63 -46.35 -8.79
CA ILE A 20 -7.75 -44.93 -9.11
C ILE A 20 -7.96 -44.21 -7.78
N VAL A 21 -6.85 -43.84 -7.13
CA VAL A 21 -6.86 -42.90 -6.01
C VAL A 21 -7.41 -41.58 -6.58
N PRO A 22 -8.57 -41.07 -6.09
CA PRO A 22 -9.08 -39.80 -6.57
C PRO A 22 -8.03 -38.73 -6.24
N ALA A 23 -7.50 -38.08 -7.28
CA ALA A 23 -6.56 -36.99 -7.14
C ALA A 23 -7.15 -35.96 -6.17
N GLN A 24 -6.54 -35.81 -5.00
CA GLN A 24 -6.97 -34.83 -4.01
C GLN A 24 -7.01 -33.47 -4.71
N LYS A 25 -8.20 -32.86 -4.73
CA LYS A 25 -8.44 -31.55 -5.33
C LYS A 25 -7.50 -30.56 -4.63
N LYS A 26 -6.41 -30.18 -5.31
CA LYS A 26 -5.48 -29.16 -4.80
C LYS A 26 -6.31 -27.92 -4.50
N ASN A 27 -6.37 -27.51 -3.24
CA ASN A 27 -6.99 -26.24 -2.86
C ASN A 27 -6.14 -25.13 -3.50
N VAL A 28 -6.58 -24.64 -4.65
CA VAL A 28 -5.97 -23.48 -5.31
C VAL A 28 -6.23 -22.28 -4.40
N ARG A 29 -5.17 -21.66 -3.89
CA ARG A 29 -5.28 -20.45 -3.07
C ARG A 29 -5.75 -19.30 -3.98
N GLU A 30 -6.75 -18.57 -3.55
CA GLU A 30 -7.19 -17.35 -4.24
C GLU A 30 -6.27 -16.18 -3.92
N PRO A 31 -6.06 -15.24 -4.85
CA PRO A 31 -5.35 -14.00 -4.57
C PRO A 31 -6.12 -13.17 -3.53
N PRO A 32 -5.43 -12.45 -2.63
CA PRO A 32 -6.07 -11.61 -1.63
C PRO A 32 -6.69 -10.36 -2.27
N TYR A 33 -7.54 -9.67 -1.52
CA TYR A 33 -7.89 -8.27 -1.79
C TYR A 33 -6.77 -7.33 -1.33
N PRO A 34 -6.53 -6.21 -2.02
CA PRO A 34 -5.47 -5.28 -1.66
C PRO A 34 -5.79 -4.49 -0.39
N LYS A 35 -4.77 -4.25 0.45
CA LYS A 35 -4.90 -3.46 1.67
C LYS A 35 -3.78 -2.44 1.82
N ILE A 36 -4.09 -1.33 2.46
CA ILE A 36 -3.08 -0.35 2.88
C ILE A 36 -2.14 -1.03 3.88
N GLY A 37 -0.83 -0.87 3.67
CA GLY A 37 0.21 -1.50 4.47
C GLY A 37 0.74 -2.83 3.90
N ASP A 38 0.11 -3.39 2.87
CA ASP A 38 0.64 -4.58 2.20
C ASP A 38 2.00 -4.30 1.56
N ILE A 39 2.89 -5.30 1.61
CA ILE A 39 4.17 -5.28 0.90
C ILE A 39 3.98 -5.91 -0.47
N VAL A 40 4.46 -5.20 -1.49
CA VAL A 40 4.23 -5.52 -2.89
C VAL A 40 5.51 -5.38 -3.70
N ARG A 41 5.58 -6.11 -4.81
CA ARG A 41 6.56 -5.83 -5.87
C ARG A 41 5.87 -5.10 -7.03
N TYR A 42 6.61 -4.23 -7.68
CA TYR A 42 6.19 -3.56 -8.90
C TYR A 42 7.39 -3.34 -9.82
N VAL A 43 7.13 -3.15 -11.10
CA VAL A 43 8.17 -2.82 -12.07
C VAL A 43 8.26 -1.30 -12.20
N ASP A 44 9.47 -0.77 -12.15
CA ASP A 44 9.77 0.61 -12.47
C ASP A 44 10.54 0.70 -13.79
N LEU A 45 10.00 1.47 -14.73
CA LEU A 45 10.55 1.62 -16.08
C LEU A 45 11.54 2.80 -16.15
N ASP A 46 11.48 3.73 -15.20
CA ASP A 46 12.27 4.96 -15.21
C ASP A 46 13.67 4.78 -14.60
N GLY A 47 13.97 3.63 -14.00
CA GLY A 47 15.23 3.30 -13.33
C GLY A 47 16.47 3.12 -14.23
N GLY A 48 16.43 3.60 -15.47
CA GLY A 48 17.58 3.59 -16.39
C GLY A 48 17.97 2.22 -16.99
N LYS A 49 17.15 1.18 -16.77
CA LYS A 49 17.30 -0.14 -17.40
C LYS A 49 16.22 -0.37 -18.45
N VAL A 50 16.61 -0.89 -19.61
CA VAL A 50 15.71 -1.12 -20.76
C VAL A 50 14.54 -2.06 -20.41
N ASP A 51 14.78 -3.04 -19.53
CA ASP A 51 13.78 -4.03 -19.12
C ASP A 51 13.03 -3.62 -17.83
N GLY A 52 13.30 -2.43 -17.29
CA GLY A 52 12.82 -1.97 -15.99
C GLY A 52 13.54 -2.64 -14.80
N GLN A 53 13.23 -2.16 -13.59
CA GLN A 53 13.73 -2.71 -12.33
C GLN A 53 12.54 -3.17 -11.49
N VAL A 54 12.62 -4.40 -10.96
CA VAL A 54 11.66 -4.88 -9.96
C VAL A 54 12.03 -4.28 -8.61
N LEU A 55 11.10 -3.53 -8.03
CA LEU A 55 11.23 -2.88 -6.73
C LEU A 55 10.22 -3.46 -5.74
N VAL A 56 10.50 -3.26 -4.45
CA VAL A 56 9.59 -3.60 -3.35
C VAL A 56 9.10 -2.32 -2.71
N GLY A 57 7.82 -2.30 -2.37
CA GLY A 57 7.23 -1.17 -1.69
C GLY A 57 6.09 -1.57 -0.77
N LYS A 58 5.61 -0.60 -0.01
CA LYS A 58 4.45 -0.71 0.88
C LYS A 58 3.31 0.14 0.32
N ILE A 59 2.12 -0.43 0.20
CA ILE A 59 0.92 0.33 -0.21
C ILE A 59 0.63 1.40 0.85
N ALA A 60 0.75 2.66 0.48
CA ALA A 60 0.46 3.81 1.32
C ALA A 60 -0.98 4.30 1.17
N LEU A 61 -1.52 4.25 -0.06
CA LEU A 61 -2.87 4.70 -0.39
C LEU A 61 -3.47 3.84 -1.50
N ILE A 62 -4.79 3.66 -1.44
CA ILE A 62 -5.60 3.04 -2.49
C ILE A 62 -6.72 4.02 -2.82
N GLN A 63 -6.79 4.48 -4.07
CA GLN A 63 -7.77 5.46 -4.51
C GLN A 63 -8.54 4.96 -5.74
N PRO A 64 -9.88 5.10 -5.77
CA PRO A 64 -10.64 4.81 -6.97
C PRO A 64 -10.42 5.90 -8.02
N VAL A 65 -10.21 5.49 -9.27
CA VAL A 65 -10.23 6.34 -10.45
C VAL A 65 -11.55 6.11 -11.16
N LEU A 66 -12.38 7.15 -11.20
CA LEU A 66 -13.66 7.13 -11.89
C LEU A 66 -13.43 7.49 -13.36
N THR A 67 -13.43 6.49 -14.24
CA THR A 67 -13.39 6.71 -15.69
C THR A 67 -14.81 6.93 -16.23
N SER A 68 -15.17 8.19 -16.43
CA SER A 68 -16.46 8.61 -17.01
C SER A 68 -16.38 8.60 -18.54
N THR A 69 -16.60 7.46 -19.20
CA THR A 69 -16.66 7.48 -20.68
C THR A 69 -17.77 6.62 -21.27
N THR A 70 -18.24 5.56 -20.60
CA THR A 70 -19.15 4.62 -21.28
C THR A 70 -20.17 3.92 -20.37
N GLY A 71 -20.90 4.64 -19.51
CA GLY A 71 -22.12 4.14 -18.83
C GLY A 71 -21.96 2.98 -17.81
N ASN A 72 -20.91 2.15 -17.94
CA ASN A 72 -20.40 1.22 -16.95
C ASN A 72 -19.27 1.95 -16.20
N GLN A 73 -19.48 2.17 -14.91
CA GLN A 73 -18.42 2.64 -14.04
C GLN A 73 -17.51 1.47 -13.67
N ASP A 74 -16.61 1.09 -14.59
CA ASP A 74 -15.52 0.20 -14.23
C ASP A 74 -14.58 0.98 -13.29
N LYS A 75 -14.66 0.67 -12.00
CA LYS A 75 -13.79 1.25 -10.97
C LYS A 75 -12.37 0.76 -11.21
N GLN A 76 -11.50 1.65 -11.68
CA GLN A 76 -10.07 1.40 -11.68
C GLN A 76 -9.49 1.84 -10.33
N TRP A 77 -8.45 1.15 -9.87
CA TRP A 77 -7.81 1.47 -8.60
C TRP A 77 -6.37 1.92 -8.85
N LEU A 78 -6.05 3.10 -8.33
CA LEU A 78 -4.71 3.65 -8.31
C LEU A 78 -4.11 3.45 -6.92
N LEU A 79 -2.86 3.03 -6.90
CA LEU A 79 -2.09 2.77 -5.70
C LEU A 79 -0.97 3.79 -5.59
N GLU A 80 -0.78 4.33 -4.39
CA GLU A 80 0.44 5.00 -4.00
C GLU A 80 1.30 4.02 -3.21
N ILE A 81 2.51 3.77 -3.69
CA ILE A 81 3.45 2.83 -3.11
C ILE A 81 4.62 3.61 -2.54
N ALA A 82 4.89 3.45 -1.26
CA ALA A 82 6.14 3.89 -0.65
C ALA A 82 7.21 2.83 -0.93
N GLU A 83 8.21 3.19 -1.73
CA GLU A 83 9.34 2.30 -2.02
C GLU A 83 10.09 1.93 -0.73
N LEU A 84 10.62 0.70 -0.67
CA LEU A 84 11.47 0.23 0.40
C LEU A 84 12.91 0.06 -0.10
N ASP A 85 13.88 0.45 0.72
CA ASP A 85 15.30 0.26 0.42
C ASP A 85 15.68 -1.21 0.55
N ASP A 86 16.31 -1.78 -0.47
CA ASP A 86 16.99 -3.07 -0.35
C ASP A 86 18.25 -2.89 0.51
N VAL A 87 18.22 -3.39 1.75
CA VAL A 87 19.36 -3.35 2.67
C VAL A 87 20.24 -4.60 2.55
N GLY A 88 19.94 -5.49 1.59
CA GLY A 88 20.67 -6.71 1.32
C GLY A 88 19.99 -7.96 1.87
N ASP A 89 20.37 -9.11 1.31
CA ASP A 89 19.90 -10.44 1.70
C ASP A 89 18.36 -10.58 1.75
N GLY A 90 17.61 -9.79 0.98
CA GLY A 90 16.15 -9.81 0.97
C GLY A 90 15.49 -9.11 2.15
N TYR A 91 16.21 -8.23 2.85
CA TYR A 91 15.65 -7.30 3.81
C TYR A 91 15.36 -5.97 3.12
N PHE A 92 14.17 -5.43 3.38
CA PHE A 92 13.69 -4.18 2.79
C PHE A 92 13.24 -3.22 3.88
N ALA A 93 13.88 -2.06 3.97
CA ALA A 93 13.67 -1.09 5.05
C ALA A 93 12.82 0.11 4.61
N ASP A 94 12.05 0.64 5.56
CA ASP A 94 11.32 1.89 5.40
C ASP A 94 12.32 3.07 5.49
N TYR A 95 12.17 4.09 4.65
CA TYR A 95 13.00 5.29 4.78
C TYR A 95 12.76 6.02 6.12
N PRO A 96 13.78 6.67 6.71
CA PRO A 96 13.55 7.71 7.70
C PRO A 96 12.77 8.89 7.09
N MET A 97 11.92 9.52 7.89
CA MET A 97 10.82 10.43 7.50
C MET A 97 11.13 11.55 6.48
N ARG A 98 12.39 11.98 6.33
CA ARG A 98 12.79 13.09 5.44
C ARG A 98 12.73 12.74 3.95
N ASP A 99 13.06 11.50 3.58
CA ASP A 99 13.18 11.09 2.17
C ASP A 99 11.96 10.33 1.65
N ARG A 100 11.04 9.94 2.54
CA ARG A 100 9.79 9.20 2.23
C ARG A 100 8.87 9.88 1.21
N ARG A 101 9.00 11.20 0.98
CA ARG A 101 8.15 11.93 0.02
C ARG A 101 8.67 11.80 -1.42
N PHE A 102 9.96 11.59 -1.59
CA PHE A 102 10.60 11.56 -2.91
C PHE A 102 10.58 10.17 -3.55
N LYS A 103 10.33 9.12 -2.76
CA LYS A 103 10.30 7.73 -3.21
C LYS A 103 8.91 7.12 -3.10
N ARG A 104 7.97 7.79 -3.76
CA ARG A 104 6.60 7.31 -3.92
C ARG A 104 6.32 7.03 -5.38
N ALA A 105 5.81 5.85 -5.66
CA ALA A 105 5.42 5.44 -7.01
C ALA A 105 3.89 5.36 -7.08
N LEU A 106 3.33 5.98 -8.13
CA LEU A 106 1.93 5.76 -8.48
C LEU A 106 1.84 4.61 -9.48
N ARG A 107 1.00 3.62 -9.18
CA ARG A 107 0.81 2.42 -10.00
C ARG A 107 -0.66 2.02 -10.07
N LYS A 108 -1.07 1.39 -11.16
CA LYS A 108 -2.42 0.81 -11.23
C LYS A 108 -2.42 -0.52 -10.47
N LEU A 109 -3.54 -0.86 -9.84
CA LEU A 109 -3.67 -2.11 -9.08
C LEU A 109 -3.27 -3.39 -9.86
N PRO A 110 -3.56 -3.54 -11.18
CA PRO A 110 -3.14 -4.71 -11.96
C PRO A 110 -1.62 -4.81 -12.22
N GLU A 111 -0.86 -3.73 -12.00
CA GLU A 111 0.59 -3.67 -12.24
C GLU A 111 1.41 -4.05 -11.01
N VAL A 112 0.73 -4.46 -9.93
CA VAL A 112 1.31 -4.63 -8.61
C VAL A 112 1.01 -6.03 -8.09
N SER A 113 2.03 -6.71 -7.60
CA SER A 113 1.93 -8.10 -7.15
C SER A 113 2.17 -8.20 -5.64
N PRO A 114 1.27 -8.83 -4.86
CA PRO A 114 1.48 -9.04 -3.43
C PRO A 114 2.68 -9.94 -3.16
N VAL A 115 3.44 -9.60 -2.13
CA VAL A 115 4.63 -10.34 -1.69
C VAL A 115 4.43 -10.84 -0.27
N LEU A 116 4.92 -12.05 0.02
CA LEU A 116 4.99 -12.54 1.39
C LEU A 116 6.13 -11.80 2.11
N ALA A 117 5.79 -10.94 3.06
CA ALA A 117 6.76 -10.20 3.85
C ALA A 117 6.55 -10.44 5.34
N SER A 118 7.64 -10.52 6.10
CA SER A 118 7.61 -10.60 7.56
C SER A 118 8.45 -9.49 8.15
N TYR A 119 7.88 -8.69 9.04
CA TYR A 119 8.63 -7.62 9.70
C TYR A 119 9.57 -8.18 10.76
N VAL A 120 10.85 -7.81 10.67
CA VAL A 120 11.91 -8.22 11.58
C VAL A 120 12.37 -7.01 12.39
N ARG A 121 11.96 -6.99 13.66
CA ARG A 121 12.16 -5.85 14.56
C ARG A 121 13.63 -5.53 14.83
N SER A 122 14.51 -6.54 14.89
CA SER A 122 15.94 -6.35 15.17
C SER A 122 16.68 -5.60 14.06
N SER A 123 16.16 -5.65 12.82
CA SER A 123 16.73 -4.98 11.65
C SER A 123 15.87 -3.82 11.14
N ASP A 124 14.74 -3.53 11.82
CA ASP A 124 13.72 -2.57 11.38
C ASP A 124 13.37 -2.67 9.89
N ALA A 125 13.20 -3.91 9.40
CA ALA A 125 13.05 -4.20 7.98
C ALA A 125 12.11 -5.38 7.72
N TYR A 126 11.56 -5.44 6.52
CA TYR A 126 10.73 -6.54 6.04
C TYR A 126 11.60 -7.59 5.35
N LYS A 127 11.52 -8.84 5.82
CA LYS A 127 12.12 -9.99 5.14
C LYS A 127 11.20 -10.47 4.02
N VAL A 128 11.73 -10.50 2.81
CA VAL A 128 11.04 -10.91 1.58
C VAL A 128 11.78 -12.08 0.92
N PRO A 129 11.08 -13.16 0.52
CA PRO A 129 11.67 -14.25 -0.26
C PRO A 129 12.17 -13.77 -1.62
N LEU A 130 13.39 -14.18 -1.97
CA LEU A 130 14.01 -13.89 -3.25
C LEU A 130 14.19 -15.17 -4.07
N ASP A 131 14.11 -15.06 -5.38
CA ASP A 131 14.50 -16.11 -6.31
C ASP A 131 16.04 -16.23 -6.40
N SER A 132 16.53 -17.27 -7.07
CA SER A 132 17.92 -17.51 -7.47
C SER A 132 18.63 -16.26 -8.04
N ASN A 133 17.91 -15.41 -8.76
CA ASN A 133 18.41 -14.16 -9.33
C ASN A 133 18.33 -12.94 -8.39
N LYS A 134 18.06 -13.16 -7.09
CA LYS A 134 17.83 -12.12 -6.07
C LYS A 134 16.64 -11.19 -6.34
N VAL A 135 15.67 -11.65 -7.13
CA VAL A 135 14.44 -10.89 -7.44
C VAL A 135 13.34 -11.27 -6.45
N PRO A 136 12.57 -10.31 -5.90
CA PRO A 136 11.43 -10.59 -5.02
C PRO A 136 10.39 -11.53 -5.65
N ILE A 137 10.06 -12.61 -4.95
CA ILE A 137 9.06 -13.58 -5.38
C ILE A 137 7.66 -13.05 -5.01
N ALA A 138 6.79 -12.90 -6.01
CA ALA A 138 5.38 -12.64 -5.74
C ALA A 138 4.68 -13.87 -5.19
N ASN A 139 3.77 -13.62 -4.24
CA ASN A 139 2.84 -14.65 -3.76
C ASN A 139 1.75 -14.93 -4.82
N PHE A 140 1.30 -13.87 -5.49
CA PHE A 140 0.36 -13.91 -6.62
C PHE A 140 0.76 -12.83 -7.62
N GLU A 141 0.54 -13.06 -8.91
CA GLU A 141 0.87 -12.04 -9.93
C GLU A 141 0.01 -10.78 -9.80
N GLN A 142 -1.26 -10.93 -9.40
CA GLN A 142 -2.21 -9.82 -9.23
C GLN A 142 -3.12 -10.04 -8.03
N TYR A 143 -3.67 -8.94 -7.53
CA TYR A 143 -4.73 -8.95 -6.52
C TYR A 143 -6.08 -9.37 -7.10
N LYS A 144 -6.98 -9.83 -6.22
CA LYS A 144 -8.40 -9.97 -6.56
C LYS A 144 -9.03 -8.57 -6.60
N ILE A 145 -9.65 -8.22 -7.72
CA ILE A 145 -10.30 -6.91 -7.93
C ILE A 145 -11.82 -7.06 -7.89
N ASP A 146 -12.35 -8.18 -8.40
CA ASP A 146 -13.78 -8.45 -8.44
C ASP A 146 -14.36 -8.53 -7.03
N GLY A 147 -15.33 -7.66 -6.73
CA GLY A 147 -15.93 -7.55 -5.40
C GLY A 147 -15.10 -6.77 -4.38
N TYR A 148 -14.07 -6.03 -4.81
CA TYR A 148 -13.32 -5.12 -3.94
C TYR A 148 -14.00 -3.75 -3.83
N ASP A 149 -14.47 -3.41 -2.63
CA ASP A 149 -15.16 -2.15 -2.35
C ASP A 149 -14.23 -0.98 -1.98
N GLY A 150 -12.92 -1.26 -1.82
CA GLY A 150 -11.93 -0.29 -1.35
C GLY A 150 -11.45 -0.54 0.08
N PRO A 151 -10.50 0.26 0.56
CA PRO A 151 -10.15 0.26 1.98
C PRO A 151 -11.39 0.62 2.80
N ALA A 152 -11.60 -0.07 3.93
CA ALA A 152 -12.73 0.21 4.80
C ALA A 152 -12.74 1.70 5.15
N ALA A 153 -13.73 2.43 4.63
CA ALA A 153 -13.91 3.83 4.97
C ALA A 153 -14.16 3.89 6.48
N VAL A 154 -13.32 4.62 7.20
CA VAL A 154 -13.67 5.02 8.56
C VAL A 154 -14.97 5.79 8.43
N VAL A 155 -16.03 5.35 9.11
CA VAL A 155 -17.31 6.05 9.11
C VAL A 155 -17.04 7.46 9.64
N ILE A 156 -17.05 8.44 8.76
CA ILE A 156 -16.85 9.83 9.12
C ILE A 156 -18.13 10.25 9.84
N ASN A 157 -18.00 10.62 11.12
CA ASN A 157 -19.11 11.23 11.83
C ASN A 157 -19.23 12.69 11.34
N GLU A 158 -20.16 12.92 10.43
CA GLU A 158 -20.40 14.24 9.82
C GLU A 158 -20.72 15.33 10.85
N GLU A 159 -21.37 14.96 11.95
CA GLU A 159 -21.68 15.91 13.05
C GLU A 159 -20.40 16.38 13.74
N VAL A 160 -19.43 15.48 13.96
CA VAL A 160 -18.14 15.83 14.58
C VAL A 160 -17.37 16.76 13.65
N VAL A 161 -17.31 16.45 12.35
CA VAL A 161 -16.62 17.29 11.35
C VAL A 161 -17.24 18.68 11.26
N ALA A 162 -18.57 18.77 11.27
CA ALA A 162 -19.27 20.06 11.28
C ALA A 162 -18.95 20.86 12.55
N SER A 163 -19.02 20.21 13.73
CA SER A 163 -18.73 20.87 15.01
C SER A 163 -17.28 21.35 15.14
N ASP A 164 -16.32 20.59 14.61
CA ASP A 164 -14.91 20.98 14.59
C ASP A 164 -14.66 22.13 13.61
N GLY A 165 -15.40 22.17 12.50
CA GLY A 165 -15.39 23.29 11.55
C GLY A 165 -15.85 24.60 12.18
N GLU A 166 -16.94 24.57 12.95
CA GLU A 166 -17.46 25.73 13.68
C GLU A 166 -16.46 26.22 14.75
N ARG A 167 -15.91 25.29 15.54
CA ARG A 167 -14.87 25.62 16.54
C ARG A 167 -13.62 26.24 15.92
N TYR A 168 -13.20 25.76 14.74
CA TYR A 168 -12.06 26.32 14.04
C TYR A 168 -12.30 27.78 13.61
N ILE A 169 -13.50 28.09 13.13
CA ILE A 169 -13.89 29.47 12.76
C ILE A 169 -13.89 30.37 14.00
N GLU A 170 -14.45 29.88 15.12
CA GLU A 170 -14.47 30.61 16.39
C GLU A 170 -13.07 30.88 16.92
N LEU A 171 -12.19 29.86 16.96
CA LEU A 171 -10.79 30.00 17.36
C LEU A 171 -10.03 31.00 16.48
N LYS A 172 -10.23 30.96 15.17
CA LYS A 172 -9.60 31.92 14.24
C LYS A 172 -10.08 33.35 14.51
N GLY A 173 -11.38 33.52 14.77
CA GLY A 173 -11.96 34.81 15.13
C GLY A 173 -11.41 35.34 16.46
N MET A 174 -11.29 34.49 17.48
CA MET A 174 -10.68 34.82 18.77
C MET A 174 -9.21 35.23 18.60
N LEU A 175 -8.42 34.46 17.85
CA LEU A 175 -7.01 34.78 17.58
C LEU A 175 -6.84 36.14 16.91
N LEU A 176 -7.66 36.45 15.89
CA LEU A 176 -7.61 37.75 15.22
C LEU A 176 -8.00 38.90 16.16
N ARG A 177 -9.00 38.68 17.02
CA ARG A 177 -9.43 39.66 18.01
C ARG A 177 -8.36 39.90 19.07
N ASP A 178 -7.75 38.84 19.59
CA ASP A 178 -6.70 38.92 20.60
C ASP A 178 -5.45 39.58 20.04
N ALA A 179 -5.06 39.25 18.81
CA ALA A 179 -3.97 39.93 18.10
C ALA A 179 -4.25 41.44 17.93
N ALA A 180 -5.48 41.81 17.54
CA ALA A 180 -5.87 43.22 17.42
C ALA A 180 -5.85 43.96 18.76
N ILE A 181 -6.29 43.32 19.86
CA ILE A 181 -6.26 43.90 21.21
C ILE A 181 -4.81 44.07 21.68
N VAL A 182 -3.96 43.06 21.51
CA VAL A 182 -2.54 43.13 21.87
C VAL A 182 -1.82 44.19 21.05
N GLY A 183 -2.10 44.29 19.74
CA GLY A 183 -1.59 45.35 18.87
C GLY A 183 -2.01 46.74 19.33
N LEU A 184 -3.28 46.93 19.71
CA LEU A 184 -3.78 48.20 20.26
C LEU A 184 -3.08 48.56 21.58
N ILE A 185 -2.96 47.61 22.52
CA ILE A 185 -2.29 47.84 23.81
C ILE A 185 -0.80 48.17 23.60
N GLY A 186 -0.12 47.44 22.72
CA GLY A 186 1.28 47.68 22.38
C GLY A 186 1.49 49.05 21.73
N THR A 187 0.60 49.44 20.82
CA THR A 187 0.62 50.76 20.15
C THR A 187 0.45 51.90 21.17
N VAL A 188 -0.52 51.79 22.07
CA VAL A 188 -0.75 52.80 23.12
C VAL A 188 0.44 52.88 24.08
N ALA A 189 0.97 51.74 24.53
CA ALA A 189 2.13 51.71 25.42
C ALA A 189 3.39 52.31 24.75
N ALA A 190 3.65 51.99 23.48
CA ALA A 190 4.77 52.53 22.72
C ALA A 190 4.62 54.04 22.45
N GLN A 191 3.41 54.51 22.18
CA GLN A 191 3.11 55.94 22.02
C GLN A 191 3.47 56.75 23.28
N PHE A 192 3.17 56.22 24.47
CA PHE A 192 3.49 56.88 25.74
C PHE A 192 4.98 56.78 26.13
N ALA A 193 5.66 55.68 25.79
CA ALA A 193 7.03 55.44 26.22
C ALA A 193 8.11 55.97 25.24
N TYR A 194 7.84 55.95 23.93
CA TYR A 194 8.87 56.16 22.89
C TYR A 194 8.45 57.07 21.74
N GLY A 195 7.22 57.61 21.75
CA GLY A 195 6.71 58.51 20.72
C GLY A 195 6.15 57.80 19.47
N THR A 196 5.62 58.60 18.53
CA THR A 196 4.77 58.14 17.40
C THR A 196 5.45 57.18 16.43
N GLU A 197 6.75 57.29 16.22
CA GLU A 197 7.48 56.41 15.29
C GLU A 197 7.52 54.95 15.77
N SER A 198 7.60 54.73 17.08
CA SER A 198 7.61 53.37 17.66
C SER A 198 6.21 52.76 17.68
N ALA A 199 5.16 53.57 17.86
CA ALA A 199 3.77 53.10 17.90
C ALA A 199 3.31 52.48 16.58
N ILE A 200 3.76 53.02 15.44
CA ILE A 200 3.41 52.50 14.10
C ILE A 200 3.97 51.09 13.88
N ILE A 201 5.16 50.78 14.41
CA ILE A 201 5.78 49.47 14.28
C ILE A 201 4.98 48.39 15.04
N TYR A 202 4.48 48.72 16.23
CA TYR A 202 3.63 47.80 17.01
C TYR A 202 2.22 47.63 16.42
N ALA A 203 1.68 48.67 15.76
CA ALA A 203 0.42 48.56 15.02
C ALA A 203 0.53 47.71 13.74
N ALA A 204 1.72 47.69 13.10
CA ALA A 204 1.96 46.96 11.86
C ALA A 204 2.52 45.54 12.04
N GLY A 205 3.10 45.24 13.22
CA GLY A 205 3.72 43.94 13.52
C GLY A 205 2.84 42.96 14.32
N ALA A 206 1.64 43.38 14.73
CA ALA A 206 0.66 42.57 15.46
C ALA A 206 -0.41 41.98 14.54
#